data_AF-A0A6G3QPI3-F1
#
_entry.id   AF-A0A6G3QPI3-F1
#
_cell.length_a   1.000
_cell.length_b   1.000
_cell.length_c   1.000
_cell.angle_alpha   90.00
_cell.angle_beta   90.00
_cell.angle_gamma   90.00
#
_symmetry.space_group_name_H-M   'P 1'
#
loop_
_entity.id
_entity.type
_entity.pdbx_description
1 polymer ?
#
loop_
_entity_poly.entity_id
_entity_poly.type
_entity_poly.pdbx_seq_one_letter_code
_entity_poly.pdbx_strand_id
1 'polypeptide(L)'
;LRSAAARDDEPELARRAGTLLTPRLVRARPGTALALPAGDTYALTGFPAAPRADAVPAPAPGPGQVLVEVRALALGDDAVPATSAGV
;
A
#
# COMPACT_ATOMS: atom_id res chain seq x y z
N LEU A 1 17.27 -23.20 -13.43
CA LEU A 1 17.07 -23.78 -12.08
C LEU A 1 18.34 -23.70 -11.20
N ARG A 2 19.25 -22.73 -11.43
CA ARG A 2 20.30 -22.38 -10.46
C ARG A 2 19.65 -21.50 -9.37
N SER A 3 19.52 -21.82 -8.10
CA SER A 3 19.65 -23.07 -7.34
C SER A 3 19.05 -22.76 -5.96
N ALA A 4 17.79 -23.14 -5.72
CA ALA A 4 17.26 -23.15 -4.35
C ALA A 4 18.08 -24.12 -3.47
N ALA A 5 18.63 -25.17 -4.08
CA ALA A 5 19.56 -26.15 -3.50
C ALA A 5 20.95 -25.60 -3.11
N ALA A 6 21.20 -24.29 -3.17
CA ALA A 6 22.43 -23.68 -2.67
C ALA A 6 22.24 -22.95 -1.34
N ARG A 7 21.02 -23.01 -0.76
CA ARG A 7 20.64 -22.38 0.50
C ARG A 7 19.87 -23.36 1.38
N ASP A 8 20.46 -24.53 1.60
CA ASP A 8 19.90 -25.58 2.45
C ASP A 8 19.85 -25.16 3.93
N ASP A 9 20.56 -24.08 4.29
CA ASP A 9 20.54 -23.43 5.60
C ASP A 9 19.38 -22.43 5.77
N GLU A 10 18.64 -22.14 4.70
CA GLU A 10 17.54 -21.19 4.71
C GLU A 10 16.18 -21.90 4.90
N PRO A 11 15.50 -21.73 6.04
CA PRO A 11 14.24 -22.44 6.30
C PRO A 11 13.06 -21.94 5.46
N GLU A 12 13.11 -20.69 4.95
CA GLU A 12 12.00 -20.08 4.22
C GLU A 12 12.47 -19.41 2.92
N LEU A 13 11.91 -19.84 1.78
CA LEU A 13 12.25 -19.33 0.46
C LEU A 13 11.01 -18.99 -0.36
N ALA A 14 11.05 -17.86 -1.07
CA ALA A 14 10.01 -17.45 -2.02
C ALA A 14 10.61 -17.07 -3.37
N ARG A 15 9.98 -17.50 -4.48
CA ARG A 15 10.36 -17.07 -5.83
C ARG A 15 9.37 -16.04 -6.38
N ARG A 16 9.87 -14.90 -6.85
CA ARG A 16 9.09 -13.79 -7.42
C ARG A 16 9.83 -13.19 -8.62
N ALA A 17 9.17 -13.10 -9.78
CA ALA A 17 9.74 -12.55 -11.02
C ALA A 17 11.15 -13.09 -11.40
N GLY A 18 11.43 -14.36 -11.07
CA GLY A 18 12.75 -14.98 -11.32
C GLY A 18 13.77 -14.79 -10.18
N THR A 19 13.49 -13.92 -9.22
CA THR A 19 14.30 -13.67 -8.02
C THR A 19 13.93 -14.63 -6.89
N LEU A 20 14.93 -15.10 -6.14
CA LEU A 20 14.76 -15.87 -4.91
C LEU A 20 14.88 -14.92 -3.71
N LEU A 21 13.86 -14.91 -2.85
CA LEU A 21 13.75 -14.08 -1.65
C LEU A 21 13.84 -14.98 -0.41
N THR A 22 14.46 -14.47 0.65
CA THR A 22 14.57 -15.12 1.97
C THR A 22 13.78 -14.29 2.99
N PRO A 23 12.49 -14.59 3.25
CA PRO A 23 11.69 -13.82 4.17
C PRO A 23 12.30 -13.79 5.58
N ARG A 24 12.24 -12.63 6.23
CA ARG A 24 12.68 -12.48 7.62
C ARG A 24 11.60 -11.79 8.41
N LEU A 25 11.31 -12.33 9.59
CA LEU A 25 10.47 -11.64 10.55
C LEU A 25 11.22 -10.40 11.05
N VAL A 26 10.64 -9.22 10.82
CA VAL A 26 11.17 -7.95 11.27
C VAL A 26 10.08 -7.19 12.02
N ARG A 27 10.50 -6.34 12.97
CA ARG A 27 9.56 -5.41 13.61
C ARG A 27 9.10 -4.37 12.59
N ALA A 28 7.78 -4.17 12.49
CA ALA A 28 7.21 -3.08 11.71
C ALA A 28 7.76 -1.73 12.23
N ARG A 29 8.34 -0.92 11.34
CA ARG A 29 8.93 0.36 11.70
C ARG A 29 7.87 1.47 11.58
N PRO A 30 7.79 2.41 12.53
CA PRO A 30 7.02 3.64 12.35
C PRO A 30 7.48 4.35 11.07
N GLY A 31 6.53 4.82 10.25
CA GLY A 31 6.82 5.55 9.00
C GLY A 31 6.76 4.72 7.71
N THR A 32 6.52 3.40 7.79
CA THR A 32 6.19 2.59 6.58
C THR A 32 4.71 2.63 6.22
N ALA A 33 3.87 3.24 7.06
CA ALA A 33 2.45 3.39 6.85
C ALA A 33 2.11 4.86 6.60
N LEU A 34 1.13 5.09 5.71
CA LEU A 34 0.54 6.41 5.49
C LEU A 34 -0.15 6.86 6.79
N ALA A 35 0.26 8.01 7.33
CA ALA A 35 -0.43 8.60 8.47
C ALA A 35 -1.78 9.16 8.03
N LEU A 36 -2.83 8.83 8.77
CA LEU A 36 -4.17 9.40 8.57
C LEU A 36 -4.40 10.54 9.57
N PRO A 37 -5.06 11.63 9.16
CA PRO A 37 -5.51 12.65 10.10
C PRO A 37 -6.54 12.07 11.08
N ALA A 38 -6.75 12.75 12.20
CA ALA A 38 -7.83 12.40 13.12
C ALA A 38 -9.21 12.63 12.47
N GLY A 39 -10.17 11.75 12.78
CA GLY A 39 -11.53 11.78 12.23
C GLY A 39 -11.70 10.96 10.96
N ASP A 40 -12.89 11.05 10.37
CA ASP A 40 -13.34 10.15 9.29
C ASP A 40 -13.32 10.79 7.90
N THR A 41 -12.89 12.05 7.79
CA THR A 41 -12.89 12.79 6.53
C THR A 41 -11.50 13.26 6.14
N TYR A 42 -11.00 12.73 5.03
CA TYR A 42 -9.70 13.08 4.49
C TYR A 42 -9.68 12.91 2.97
N ALA A 43 -8.78 13.63 2.30
CA ALA A 43 -8.48 13.46 0.89
C ALA A 43 -7.19 12.66 0.73
N LEU A 44 -7.23 11.60 -0.08
CA LEU A 44 -6.07 10.81 -0.50
C LEU A 44 -5.51 11.39 -1.80
N THR A 45 -4.26 11.86 -1.79
CA THR A 45 -3.62 12.48 -2.97
C THR A 45 -2.15 12.07 -3.12
N GLY A 46 -1.51 12.47 -4.20
CA GLY A 46 -0.06 12.28 -4.42
C GLY A 46 0.35 10.87 -4.85
N PHE A 47 -0.62 10.00 -5.17
CA PHE A 47 -0.34 8.68 -5.71
C PHE A 47 0.29 8.77 -7.11
N PRO A 48 1.24 7.87 -7.44
CA PRO A 48 1.85 6.89 -6.54
C PRO A 48 3.08 7.38 -5.78
N ALA A 49 3.69 8.48 -6.22
CA ALA A 49 5.05 8.86 -5.85
C ALA A 49 5.18 9.40 -4.42
N ALA A 50 4.14 10.06 -3.91
CA ALA A 50 4.14 10.72 -2.61
C ALA A 50 2.73 10.68 -1.99
N PRO A 51 2.22 9.49 -1.64
CA PRO A 51 0.89 9.34 -1.07
C PRO A 51 0.77 10.16 0.22
N ARG A 52 -0.31 10.93 0.34
CA ARG A 52 -0.63 11.75 1.52
C ARG A 52 -2.13 11.71 1.81
N ALA A 53 -2.46 11.84 3.09
CA ALA A 53 -3.83 11.97 3.57
C ALA A 53 -3.97 13.31 4.29
N ASP A 54 -4.76 14.21 3.72
CA ASP A 54 -4.97 15.56 4.27
C ASP A 54 -6.39 15.66 4.83
N ALA A 55 -6.55 16.22 6.02
CA ALA A 55 -7.87 16.45 6.62
C ALA A 55 -8.67 17.42 5.74
N VAL A 56 -9.94 17.09 5.50
CA VAL A 56 -10.86 17.97 4.76
C VAL A 56 -12.17 18.13 5.51
N PRO A 57 -12.90 19.23 5.32
CA PRO A 57 -14.20 19.42 5.95
C PRO A 57 -15.17 18.29 5.57
N ALA A 58 -16.00 17.88 6.53
CA ALA A 58 -17.07 16.92 6.28
C ALA A 58 -18.00 17.47 5.18
N PRO A 59 -18.28 16.69 4.12
CA PRO A 59 -19.16 17.13 3.04
C PRO A 59 -20.60 17.28 3.53
N ALA A 60 -21.28 18.32 3.07
CA ALA A 60 -22.72 18.50 3.22
C ALA A 60 -23.37 18.33 1.83
N PRO A 61 -24.22 17.31 1.62
CA PRO A 61 -24.81 17.08 0.30
C PRO A 61 -25.82 18.19 -0.02
N GLY A 62 -25.70 18.77 -1.21
CA GLY A 62 -26.69 19.69 -1.76
C GLY A 62 -27.91 18.96 -2.37
N PRO A 63 -28.86 19.72 -2.96
CA PRO A 63 -30.01 19.13 -3.66
C PRO A 63 -29.57 18.13 -4.74
N GLY A 64 -30.09 16.90 -4.66
CA GLY A 64 -29.76 15.81 -5.59
C GLY A 64 -28.44 15.08 -5.32
N GLN A 65 -27.75 15.38 -4.21
CA GLN A 65 -26.52 14.69 -3.81
C GLN A 65 -26.77 13.76 -2.62
N VAL A 66 -25.90 12.75 -2.49
CA VAL A 66 -25.92 11.80 -1.36
C VAL A 66 -24.53 11.68 -0.75
N LEU A 67 -24.49 11.41 0.55
CA LEU A 67 -23.27 11.02 1.23
C LEU A 67 -23.10 9.50 1.12
N VAL A 68 -21.89 9.09 0.77
CA VAL A 68 -21.52 7.68 0.64
C VAL A 68 -20.41 7.39 1.63
N GLU A 69 -20.63 6.41 2.49
CA GLU A 69 -19.56 5.85 3.31
C GLU A 69 -18.68 4.94 2.45
N VAL A 70 -17.48 5.41 2.13
CA VAL A 70 -16.54 4.68 1.29
C VAL A 70 -15.83 3.62 2.13
N ARG A 71 -16.11 2.34 1.85
CA ARG A 71 -15.42 1.19 2.48
C ARG A 71 -14.20 0.70 1.70
N ALA A 72 -14.23 0.89 0.38
CA ALA A 72 -13.14 0.57 -0.52
C ALA A 72 -13.21 1.50 -1.75
N LEU A 73 -12.05 1.86 -2.29
CA LEU A 73 -11.90 2.66 -3.49
C LEU A 73 -10.81 2.05 -4.38
N ALA A 74 -11.07 1.96 -5.68
CA ALA A 74 -10.05 1.55 -6.64
C ALA A 74 -9.08 2.72 -6.91
N LEU A 75 -7.78 2.43 -6.88
CA LEU A 75 -6.78 3.31 -7.44
C LEU A 75 -6.72 3.04 -8.95
N GLY A 76 -6.89 4.07 -9.79
CA GLY A 76 -6.80 3.92 -11.24
C GLY A 76 -5.40 3.45 -11.68
N ASP A 77 -5.27 2.98 -12.92
CA ASP A 77 -4.02 2.40 -13.45
C ASP A 77 -2.82 3.39 -13.41
N ASP A 78 -3.08 4.70 -13.42
CA ASP A 78 -2.05 5.74 -13.26
C ASP A 78 -1.56 5.93 -11.81
N ALA A 79 -2.27 5.36 -10.82
CA ALA A 79 -2.04 5.59 -9.39
C ALA A 79 -1.25 4.47 -8.69
N VAL A 80 -0.93 3.37 -9.39
CA VAL A 80 -0.15 2.25 -8.84
C VAL A 80 0.96 1.87 -9.82
N PRO A 81 2.26 2.14 -9.54
CA PRO A 81 3.33 1.63 -10.36
C PRO A 81 3.26 0.11 -10.25
N ALA A 82 3.29 -0.55 -11.39
CA ALA A 82 3.35 -2.01 -11.53
C ALA A 82 4.72 -2.54 -11.08
N THR A 83 5.14 -2.23 -9.86
CA THR A 83 6.32 -2.80 -9.23
C THR A 83 6.09 -2.81 -7.72
N SER A 84 5.64 -3.95 -7.20
CA SER A 84 5.99 -4.32 -5.84
C SER A 84 7.52 -4.36 -5.79
N ALA A 85 8.15 -3.31 -5.25
CA ALA A 85 9.57 -3.32 -4.97
C ALA A 85 9.81 -4.39 -3.90
N GLY A 86 10.16 -5.59 -4.37
CA GLY A 86 10.78 -6.61 -3.54
C GLY A 86 12.13 -6.07 -3.11
N VAL A 87 12.23 -5.72 -1.83
CA VAL A 87 13.51 -5.63 -1.13
C VAL A 87 13.91 -7.03 -0.70
#